data_AF-A0A091N544-F1
#
_entry.id   AF-A0A091N544-F1
#
_cell.length_a   1.000
_cell.length_b   1.000
_cell.length_c   1.000
_cell.angle_alpha   90.00
_cell.angle_beta   90.00
_cell.angle_gamma   90.00
#
_symmetry.space_group_name_H-M   'P 1'
#
loop_
_entity.id
_entity.type
_entity.pdbx_description
1 polymer ?
#
loop_
_entity_poly.entity_id
_entity_poly.type
_entity_poly.pdbx_seq_one_letter_code
_entity_poly.pdbx_strand_id
1 'polypeptide(L)'
;AIKSCRLELSVKNKDRWCHEIDIMKKLNHPNVVRACEVPEEMNFLVNDVPLLAMEYCSGGDLRKLLNKPENCCGLKESQILSLLSDIGSGIQYLHENRIIHRDLKPENIVLQNEGGKIVHKIIDLGYAKDLDQGSLCTSFVGTLQYLAPELFENKSYSVTVDYWSFGTMVFECIAGFRPFLHNLQPFTWHEKIKKKDPKHIFASEEMNGEVRFSTHLPQPHSLCGLIVEPMENWLQLMLNWDPQQRGGGSDPETSRPRCFLIMDHILNLKIVHILNMTSAKIVSFLLHPEESLHSLQNRIEFETGISSGNQELLLETGICLDPRKPASQCVIDGVRGWDTYMVYLFDKSKTVYDGPFASRSLSDCVNYIVQDSKIQLPISQLRKVWAEAVHYVIGLKEDYSRLFQGQRAAMLSLLRYNANLIKMKNNMVSASQQLKAKLEFFHQSIRLDLEKYSDQMAYGISSEKMLKAWKEMEEKASLCAQAEDIGYLDEQIMALHTEIVELQKSPYARRQGEVMESL
;
A
#
# COMPACT_ATOMS: atom_id res chain seq x y z
N ALA A 1 -6.34 -0.36 -30.62
CA ALA A 1 -6.05 -1.72 -31.11
C ALA A 1 -7.18 -2.21 -32.00
N ILE A 2 -6.92 -3.09 -32.98
CA ILE A 2 -7.96 -3.60 -33.89
C ILE A 2 -7.95 -5.13 -33.86
N LYS A 3 -9.09 -5.74 -33.54
CA LYS A 3 -9.33 -7.19 -33.66
C LYS A 3 -9.79 -7.48 -35.09
N SER A 4 -9.12 -8.43 -35.76
CA SER A 4 -9.46 -8.88 -37.12
C SER A 4 -9.58 -10.41 -37.16
N CYS A 5 -10.58 -10.92 -37.88
CA CYS A 5 -10.75 -12.36 -38.05
C CYS A 5 -10.07 -12.83 -39.34
N ARG A 6 -8.94 -13.54 -39.22
CA ARG A 6 -8.16 -14.00 -40.38
C ARG A 6 -8.61 -15.36 -40.94
N LEU A 7 -9.54 -16.03 -40.28
CA LEU A 7 -10.05 -17.35 -40.68
C LEU A 7 -11.47 -17.20 -41.26
N GLU A 8 -11.83 -18.06 -42.21
CA GLU A 8 -13.22 -18.18 -42.65
C GLU A 8 -14.07 -18.75 -41.51
N LEU A 9 -15.08 -17.97 -41.10
CA LEU A 9 -15.99 -18.34 -40.03
C LEU A 9 -17.22 -19.07 -40.57
N SER A 10 -17.67 -20.10 -39.85
CA SER A 10 -19.01 -20.66 -40.06
C SER A 10 -20.09 -19.60 -39.82
N VAL A 11 -21.28 -19.77 -40.41
CA VAL A 11 -22.42 -18.83 -40.24
C VAL A 11 -22.67 -18.50 -38.76
N LYS A 12 -22.72 -19.53 -37.90
CA LYS A 12 -22.90 -19.37 -36.44
C LYS A 12 -21.79 -18.54 -35.78
N ASN A 13 -20.55 -18.63 -36.27
CA ASN A 13 -19.43 -17.87 -35.72
C ASN A 13 -19.38 -16.43 -36.26
N LYS A 14 -19.87 -16.19 -37.49
CA LYS A 14 -20.08 -14.83 -38.01
C LYS A 14 -21.10 -14.08 -37.15
N ASP A 15 -22.22 -14.74 -36.81
CA ASP A 15 -23.23 -14.15 -35.93
C ASP A 15 -22.65 -13.81 -34.55
N ARG A 16 -21.83 -14.71 -33.98
CA ARG A 16 -21.14 -14.45 -32.71
C ARG A 16 -20.18 -13.26 -32.78
N TRP A 17 -19.46 -13.13 -33.88
CA TRP A 17 -18.53 -12.02 -34.09
C TRP A 17 -19.26 -10.68 -34.18
N CYS A 18 -20.33 -10.60 -34.98
CA CYS A 18 -21.15 -9.40 -35.07
C CYS A 18 -21.79 -9.06 -33.72
N HIS A 19 -22.27 -10.08 -32.99
CA HIS A 19 -22.83 -9.92 -31.66
C HIS A 19 -21.81 -9.39 -30.64
N GLU A 20 -20.56 -9.88 -30.66
CA GLU A 20 -19.48 -9.34 -29.83
C GLU A 20 -19.29 -7.84 -30.08
N ILE A 21 -19.24 -7.42 -31.35
CA ILE A 21 -19.07 -6.02 -31.73
C ILE A 21 -20.25 -5.17 -31.24
N ASP A 22 -21.48 -5.66 -31.39
CA ASP A 22 -22.69 -4.96 -30.96
C ASP A 22 -22.74 -4.80 -29.44
N ILE A 23 -22.31 -5.81 -28.68
CA ILE A 23 -22.18 -5.72 -27.22
C ILE A 23 -21.11 -4.67 -26.89
N MET A 24 -19.90 -4.81 -27.44
CA MET A 24 -18.76 -3.94 -27.14
C MET A 24 -19.07 -2.45 -27.41
N LYS A 25 -19.85 -2.14 -28.45
CA LYS A 25 -20.29 -0.77 -28.77
C LYS A 25 -21.26 -0.16 -27.76
N LYS A 26 -22.02 -0.98 -27.00
CA LYS A 26 -22.96 -0.53 -25.99
C LYS A 26 -22.30 -0.27 -24.62
N LEU A 27 -21.11 -0.84 -24.40
CA LEU A 27 -20.43 -0.78 -23.12
C LEU A 27 -19.59 0.48 -22.98
N ASN A 28 -19.69 1.11 -21.82
CA ASN A 28 -18.92 2.28 -21.43
C ASN A 28 -18.69 2.29 -19.92
N HIS A 29 -17.53 1.78 -19.49
CA HIS A 29 -17.16 1.69 -18.09
C HIS A 29 -15.63 1.78 -17.95
N PRO A 30 -15.06 2.44 -16.92
CA PRO A 30 -13.61 2.59 -16.78
C PRO A 30 -12.84 1.26 -16.73
N ASN A 31 -13.46 0.19 -16.21
CA ASN A 31 -12.87 -1.15 -16.06
C ASN A 31 -13.31 -2.16 -17.15
N VAL A 32 -13.89 -1.69 -18.25
CA VAL A 32 -14.17 -2.51 -19.45
C VAL A 32 -13.59 -1.77 -20.65
N VAL A 33 -12.85 -2.47 -21.50
CA VAL A 33 -12.21 -1.82 -22.66
C VAL A 33 -13.27 -1.26 -23.61
N ARG A 34 -13.11 0.02 -23.94
CA ARG A 34 -14.05 0.75 -24.80
C ARG A 34 -13.87 0.38 -26.28
N ALA A 35 -14.98 0.12 -26.97
CA ALA A 35 -15.01 0.07 -28.44
C ALA A 35 -14.80 1.47 -29.04
N CYS A 36 -14.04 1.56 -30.12
CA CYS A 36 -13.81 2.78 -30.87
C CYS A 36 -14.44 2.67 -32.25
N GLU A 37 -14.63 3.82 -32.90
CA GLU A 37 -14.95 3.85 -34.32
C GLU A 37 -13.78 3.28 -35.12
N VAL A 38 -14.11 2.47 -36.14
CA VAL A 38 -13.12 1.98 -37.09
C VAL A 38 -12.80 3.13 -38.04
N PRO A 39 -11.52 3.50 -38.25
CA PRO A 39 -11.15 4.54 -39.20
C PRO A 39 -11.72 4.25 -40.60
N GLU A 40 -12.15 5.29 -41.31
CA GLU A 40 -12.81 5.14 -42.62
C GLU A 40 -11.94 4.36 -43.62
N GLU A 41 -10.63 4.55 -43.57
CA GLU A 41 -9.66 3.87 -44.45
C GLU A 41 -9.57 2.36 -44.18
N MET A 42 -10.05 1.91 -43.02
CA MET A 42 -10.07 0.50 -42.62
C MET A 42 -11.48 -0.08 -42.47
N ASN A 43 -12.51 0.64 -42.93
CA ASN A 43 -13.89 0.17 -42.87
C ASN A 43 -14.22 -0.85 -43.98
N PHE A 44 -13.44 -1.94 -44.04
CA PHE A 44 -13.65 -3.08 -44.94
C PHE A 44 -13.89 -4.36 -44.14
N LEU A 45 -14.56 -5.33 -44.76
CA LEU A 45 -14.78 -6.65 -44.17
C LEU A 45 -13.57 -7.56 -44.42
N VAL A 46 -13.20 -8.34 -43.41
CA VAL A 46 -12.23 -9.43 -43.57
C VAL A 46 -13.00 -10.73 -43.40
N ASN A 47 -13.03 -11.60 -44.42
CA ASN A 47 -13.80 -12.86 -44.40
C ASN A 47 -15.31 -12.66 -44.08
N ASP A 48 -15.91 -11.63 -44.69
CA ASP A 48 -17.30 -11.19 -44.51
C ASP A 48 -17.69 -10.73 -43.09
N VAL A 49 -16.73 -10.40 -42.24
CA VAL A 49 -17.00 -9.86 -40.89
C VAL A 49 -16.31 -8.50 -40.65
N PRO A 50 -16.94 -7.57 -39.90
CA PRO A 50 -16.40 -6.25 -39.65
C PRO A 50 -15.23 -6.25 -38.68
N LEU A 51 -14.39 -5.21 -38.70
CA LEU A 51 -13.33 -5.02 -37.72
C LEU A 51 -13.88 -4.50 -36.38
N LEU A 52 -13.20 -4.83 -35.28
CA LEU A 52 -13.47 -4.25 -33.95
C LEU A 52 -12.28 -3.37 -33.54
N ALA A 53 -12.47 -2.05 -33.60
CA ALA A 53 -11.53 -1.09 -33.01
C ALA A 53 -11.83 -0.91 -31.51
N MET A 54 -10.78 -0.82 -30.70
CA MET A 54 -10.85 -0.66 -29.25
C MET A 54 -9.74 0.26 -28.76
N GLU A 55 -9.89 0.84 -27.58
CA GLU A 55 -8.78 1.52 -26.90
C GLU A 55 -7.58 0.58 -26.71
N TYR A 56 -6.37 1.12 -26.77
CA TYR A 56 -5.15 0.34 -26.58
C TYR A 56 -4.63 0.52 -25.16
N CYS A 57 -4.46 -0.61 -24.45
CA CYS A 57 -3.88 -0.65 -23.11
C CYS A 57 -2.41 -1.04 -23.17
N SER A 58 -1.49 -0.11 -22.86
CA SER A 58 -0.05 -0.31 -23.07
C SER A 58 0.65 -1.11 -21.98
N GLY A 59 -0.01 -1.38 -20.85
CA GLY A 59 0.55 -2.14 -19.72
C GLY A 59 0.66 -3.65 -19.98
N GLY A 60 0.08 -4.15 -21.09
CA GLY A 60 -0.03 -5.58 -21.37
C GLY A 60 -1.18 -6.22 -20.58
N ASP A 61 -1.19 -7.55 -20.55
CA ASP A 61 -2.18 -8.35 -19.82
C ASP A 61 -1.72 -8.74 -18.41
N LEU A 62 -2.66 -9.17 -17.56
CA LEU A 62 -2.40 -9.58 -16.18
C LEU A 62 -1.53 -10.84 -16.11
N ARG A 63 -1.63 -11.76 -17.08
CA ARG A 63 -0.72 -12.92 -17.14
C ARG A 63 0.73 -12.46 -17.24
N LYS A 64 1.03 -11.44 -18.04
CA LYS A 64 2.37 -10.85 -18.13
C LYS A 64 2.84 -10.29 -16.79
N LEU A 65 1.95 -9.68 -16.00
CA LEU A 65 2.27 -9.21 -14.65
C LEU A 65 2.53 -10.36 -13.67
N LEU A 66 1.70 -11.40 -13.69
CA LEU A 66 1.84 -12.59 -12.83
C LEU A 66 3.09 -13.40 -13.14
N ASN A 67 3.52 -13.43 -14.41
CA ASN A 67 4.71 -14.14 -14.84
C ASN A 67 6.03 -13.42 -14.52
N LYS A 68 5.97 -12.19 -13.98
CA LYS A 68 7.18 -11.49 -13.59
C LYS A 68 7.85 -12.18 -12.40
N PRO A 69 9.19 -12.38 -12.42
CA PRO A 69 9.89 -13.07 -11.33
C PRO A 69 9.65 -12.45 -9.94
N GLU A 70 9.53 -11.13 -9.85
CA GLU A 70 9.25 -10.44 -8.58
C GLU A 70 7.88 -10.79 -7.96
N ASN A 71 6.97 -11.35 -8.76
CA ASN A 71 5.60 -11.71 -8.37
C ASN A 71 5.38 -13.23 -8.26
N CYS A 72 6.46 -14.03 -8.26
CA CYS A 72 6.37 -15.50 -8.28
C CYS A 72 5.66 -16.10 -7.05
N CYS A 73 5.60 -15.37 -5.94
CA CYS A 73 4.87 -15.73 -4.72
C CYS A 73 3.70 -14.76 -4.43
N GLY A 74 3.09 -14.23 -5.49
CA GLY A 74 1.98 -13.28 -5.39
C GLY A 74 2.39 -11.83 -5.68
N LEU A 75 1.37 -11.03 -5.97
CA LEU A 75 1.45 -9.59 -6.18
C LEU A 75 1.51 -8.85 -4.84
N LYS A 76 1.91 -7.58 -4.88
CA LYS A 76 1.84 -6.69 -3.71
C LYS A 76 0.38 -6.43 -3.31
N GLU A 77 0.16 -6.16 -2.02
CA GLU A 77 -1.20 -5.91 -1.48
C GLU A 77 -1.94 -4.81 -2.25
N SER A 78 -1.29 -3.67 -2.53
CA SER A 78 -1.92 -2.59 -3.30
C SER A 78 -2.33 -2.99 -4.71
N GLN A 79 -1.58 -3.89 -5.36
CA GLN A 79 -1.94 -4.41 -6.68
C GLN A 79 -3.13 -5.37 -6.58
N ILE A 80 -3.15 -6.24 -5.57
CA ILE A 80 -4.25 -7.17 -5.31
C ILE A 80 -5.56 -6.40 -5.07
N LEU A 81 -5.52 -5.40 -4.18
CA LEU A 81 -6.70 -4.59 -3.86
C LEU A 81 -7.14 -3.72 -5.04
N SER A 82 -6.19 -3.17 -5.83
CA SER A 82 -6.55 -2.41 -7.03
C SER A 82 -7.23 -3.30 -8.06
N LEU A 83 -6.75 -4.53 -8.25
CA LEU A 83 -7.38 -5.51 -9.13
C LEU A 83 -8.76 -5.91 -8.62
N LEU A 84 -8.90 -6.15 -7.32
CA LEU A 84 -10.17 -6.49 -6.68
C LEU A 84 -11.21 -5.38 -6.93
N SER A 85 -10.83 -4.12 -6.72
CA SER A 85 -11.67 -2.95 -6.96
C SER A 85 -12.04 -2.79 -8.44
N ASP A 86 -11.03 -2.76 -9.31
CA ASP A 86 -11.21 -2.48 -10.74
C ASP A 86 -12.04 -3.59 -11.43
N ILE A 87 -11.64 -4.85 -11.26
CA ILE A 87 -12.30 -5.99 -11.92
C ILE A 87 -13.63 -6.32 -11.26
N GLY A 88 -13.74 -6.19 -9.94
CA GLY A 88 -15.02 -6.32 -9.25
C GLY A 88 -16.05 -5.30 -9.73
N SER A 89 -15.63 -4.06 -10.01
CA SER A 89 -16.49 -3.03 -10.60
C SER A 89 -16.86 -3.35 -12.06
N GLY A 90 -15.90 -3.78 -12.88
CA GLY A 90 -16.15 -4.19 -14.27
C GLY A 90 -17.12 -5.37 -14.39
N ILE A 91 -17.01 -6.39 -13.53
CA ILE A 91 -17.91 -7.54 -13.52
C ILE A 91 -19.34 -7.12 -13.16
N GLN A 92 -19.51 -6.30 -12.11
CA GLN A 92 -20.82 -5.78 -11.72
C GLN A 92 -21.48 -5.01 -12.87
N TYR A 93 -20.72 -4.14 -13.54
CA TYR A 93 -21.22 -3.39 -14.70
C TYR A 93 -21.68 -4.29 -15.84
N LEU A 94 -20.93 -5.35 -16.17
CA LEU A 94 -21.34 -6.32 -17.19
C LEU A 94 -22.65 -7.02 -16.79
N HIS A 95 -22.76 -7.44 -15.53
CA HIS A 95 -23.94 -8.15 -15.01
C HIS A 95 -25.18 -7.25 -14.96
N GLU A 96 -25.03 -5.96 -14.61
CA GLU A 96 -26.10 -4.95 -14.68
C GLU A 96 -26.60 -4.75 -16.12
N ASN A 97 -25.70 -4.82 -17.10
CA ASN A 97 -26.04 -4.81 -18.53
C ASN A 97 -26.45 -6.19 -19.06
N ARG A 98 -26.73 -7.15 -18.17
CA ARG A 98 -27.20 -8.50 -18.49
C ARG A 98 -26.23 -9.33 -19.34
N ILE A 99 -24.94 -9.06 -19.23
CA ILE A 99 -23.86 -9.73 -19.97
C ILE A 99 -23.06 -10.60 -19.02
N ILE A 100 -22.93 -11.90 -19.33
CA ILE A 100 -22.00 -12.82 -18.64
C ILE A 100 -20.75 -12.97 -19.50
N HIS A 101 -19.56 -12.83 -18.92
CA HIS A 101 -18.29 -12.90 -19.65
C HIS A 101 -17.89 -14.34 -20.04
N ARG A 102 -17.95 -15.29 -19.08
CA ARG A 102 -17.69 -16.74 -19.22
C ARG A 102 -16.25 -17.18 -19.50
N ASP A 103 -15.36 -16.28 -19.91
CA ASP A 103 -13.91 -16.58 -20.07
C ASP A 103 -13.02 -15.58 -19.32
N LEU A 104 -13.38 -15.23 -18.08
CA LEU A 104 -12.51 -14.38 -17.26
C LEU A 104 -11.25 -15.16 -16.87
N LYS A 105 -10.09 -14.58 -17.18
CA LYS A 105 -8.76 -15.15 -16.93
C LYS A 105 -7.71 -14.05 -17.01
N PRO A 106 -6.49 -14.26 -16.49
CA PRO A 106 -5.46 -13.22 -16.50
C PRO A 106 -5.10 -12.70 -17.89
N GLU A 107 -5.20 -13.51 -18.94
CA GLU A 107 -4.96 -13.09 -20.32
C GLU A 107 -6.03 -12.09 -20.84
N ASN A 108 -7.22 -12.09 -20.25
CA ASN A 108 -8.35 -11.23 -20.62
C ASN A 108 -8.50 -9.99 -19.72
N ILE A 109 -7.50 -9.71 -18.89
CA ILE A 109 -7.41 -8.49 -18.10
C ILE A 109 -6.22 -7.68 -18.59
N VAL A 110 -6.45 -6.49 -19.11
CA VAL A 110 -5.39 -5.58 -19.59
C VAL A 110 -5.16 -4.43 -18.62
N LEU A 111 -3.94 -3.90 -18.64
CA LEU A 111 -3.49 -2.87 -17.73
C LEU A 111 -3.22 -1.58 -18.50
N GLN A 112 -3.70 -0.46 -17.97
CA GLN A 112 -3.44 0.88 -18.51
C GLN A 112 -2.91 1.79 -17.41
N ASN A 113 -1.88 2.59 -17.72
CA ASN A 113 -1.43 3.65 -16.81
C ASN A 113 -2.26 4.91 -17.08
N GLU A 114 -3.06 5.31 -16.11
CA GLU A 114 -3.88 6.52 -16.12
C GLU A 114 -3.45 7.43 -14.97
N GLY A 115 -2.68 8.48 -15.26
CA GLY A 115 -2.23 9.45 -14.24
C GLY A 115 -1.40 8.84 -13.11
N GLY A 116 -0.52 7.87 -13.44
CA GLY A 116 0.32 7.16 -12.48
C GLY A 116 -0.38 6.02 -11.73
N LYS A 117 -1.67 5.76 -12.00
CA LYS A 117 -2.39 4.59 -11.49
C LYS A 117 -2.47 3.52 -12.57
N ILE A 118 -2.20 2.28 -12.19
CA ILE A 118 -2.53 1.12 -13.02
C ILE A 118 -4.02 0.84 -12.87
N VAL A 119 -4.74 0.89 -13.97
CA VAL A 119 -6.16 0.56 -14.08
C VAL A 119 -6.30 -0.78 -14.79
N HIS A 120 -7.04 -1.71 -14.18
CA HIS A 120 -7.33 -3.00 -14.78
C HIS A 120 -8.64 -2.93 -15.56
N LYS A 121 -8.64 -3.47 -16.77
CA LYS A 121 -9.80 -3.47 -17.67
C LYS A 121 -10.06 -4.87 -18.24
N ILE A 122 -11.34 -5.25 -18.29
CA ILE A 122 -11.79 -6.50 -18.91
C ILE A 122 -11.79 -6.33 -20.44
N ILE A 123 -11.30 -7.35 -21.16
CA ILE A 123 -11.35 -7.47 -22.63
C ILE A 123 -11.97 -8.79 -23.06
N ASP A 124 -12.23 -8.90 -24.37
CA ASP A 124 -12.60 -10.14 -25.08
C ASP A 124 -13.94 -10.76 -24.67
N LEU A 125 -15.01 -10.10 -25.12
CA LEU A 125 -16.39 -10.58 -24.97
C LEU A 125 -16.81 -11.59 -26.06
N GLY A 126 -15.86 -12.21 -26.77
CA GLY A 126 -16.15 -13.20 -27.82
C GLY A 126 -16.85 -14.46 -27.31
N TYR A 127 -16.77 -14.72 -26.00
CA TYR A 127 -17.54 -15.74 -25.31
C TYR A 127 -18.65 -15.17 -24.44
N ALA A 128 -18.98 -13.89 -24.51
CA ALA A 128 -20.03 -13.32 -23.69
C ALA A 128 -21.43 -13.77 -24.16
N LYS A 129 -22.46 -13.58 -23.31
CA LYS A 129 -23.86 -13.85 -23.68
C LYS A 129 -24.83 -12.91 -22.95
N ASP A 130 -25.83 -12.41 -23.69
CA ASP A 130 -26.97 -11.66 -23.16
C ASP A 130 -27.99 -12.57 -22.47
N LEU A 131 -28.48 -12.16 -21.29
CA LEU A 131 -29.48 -12.90 -20.52
C LEU A 131 -30.92 -12.79 -21.06
N ASP A 132 -31.20 -11.83 -21.95
CA ASP A 132 -32.56 -11.50 -22.43
C ASP A 132 -33.21 -12.57 -23.32
N GLN A 133 -32.46 -13.57 -23.79
CA GLN A 133 -32.97 -14.70 -24.57
C GLN A 133 -33.42 -15.89 -23.68
N GLY A 134 -34.05 -15.62 -22.53
CA GLY A 134 -34.82 -16.57 -21.73
C GLY A 134 -34.13 -17.84 -21.23
N SER A 135 -32.79 -17.91 -21.14
CA SER A 135 -32.09 -19.19 -21.06
C SER A 135 -30.98 -19.25 -20.01
N LEU A 136 -31.16 -20.17 -19.06
CA LEU A 136 -30.07 -20.98 -18.51
C LEU A 136 -29.14 -21.41 -19.65
N CYS A 137 -27.85 -21.15 -19.50
CA CYS A 137 -26.88 -21.35 -20.57
C CYS A 137 -26.32 -22.79 -20.51
N THR A 138 -26.03 -23.40 -21.66
CA THR A 138 -25.60 -24.82 -21.75
C THR A 138 -24.33 -25.03 -22.59
N SER A 139 -23.73 -23.96 -23.14
CA SER A 139 -22.55 -24.08 -24.01
C SER A 139 -21.25 -24.23 -23.22
N PHE A 140 -20.44 -25.24 -23.56
CA PHE A 140 -19.06 -25.44 -23.09
C PHE A 140 -18.10 -24.47 -23.80
N VAL A 141 -17.70 -23.40 -23.13
CA VAL A 141 -16.79 -22.35 -23.63
C VAL A 141 -15.88 -21.86 -22.50
N GLY A 142 -14.70 -21.32 -22.85
CA GLY A 142 -13.75 -20.74 -21.89
C GLY A 142 -12.50 -21.56 -21.65
N THR A 143 -11.60 -21.02 -20.84
CA THR A 143 -10.28 -21.57 -20.55
C THR A 143 -10.35 -22.47 -19.32
N LEU A 144 -10.10 -23.77 -19.51
CA LEU A 144 -10.35 -24.83 -18.55
C LEU A 144 -9.76 -24.59 -17.15
N GLN A 145 -8.67 -23.84 -17.04
CA GLN A 145 -7.97 -23.57 -15.78
C GLN A 145 -8.69 -22.57 -14.86
N TYR A 146 -9.60 -21.75 -15.39
CA TYR A 146 -10.38 -20.73 -14.64
C TYR A 146 -11.89 -20.99 -14.71
N LEU A 147 -12.27 -22.10 -15.34
CA LEU A 147 -13.64 -22.43 -15.65
C LEU A 147 -14.39 -22.92 -14.41
N ALA A 148 -15.63 -22.45 -14.24
CA ALA A 148 -16.50 -22.89 -13.15
C ALA A 148 -16.90 -24.37 -13.29
N PRO A 149 -17.07 -25.12 -12.17
CA PRO A 149 -17.38 -26.55 -12.21
C PRO A 149 -18.62 -26.93 -13.04
N GLU A 150 -19.69 -26.14 -12.96
CA GLU A 150 -20.96 -26.39 -13.65
C GLU A 150 -20.85 -26.37 -15.18
N LEU A 151 -19.84 -25.69 -15.72
CA LEU A 151 -19.54 -25.69 -17.16
C LEU A 151 -18.96 -27.04 -17.60
N PHE A 152 -18.18 -27.73 -16.76
CA PHE A 152 -17.71 -29.10 -17.04
C PHE A 152 -18.83 -30.13 -17.04
N GLU A 153 -19.85 -29.91 -16.22
CA GLU A 153 -20.98 -30.82 -16.08
C GLU A 153 -22.09 -30.57 -17.14
N ASN A 154 -21.86 -29.65 -18.09
CA ASN A 154 -22.85 -29.20 -19.09
C ASN A 154 -24.22 -28.83 -18.48
N LYS A 155 -24.20 -28.35 -17.22
CA LYS A 155 -25.41 -27.93 -16.51
C LYS A 155 -25.77 -26.51 -16.92
N SER A 156 -27.02 -26.16 -16.66
CA SER A 156 -27.46 -24.77 -16.69
C SER A 156 -26.65 -23.90 -15.74
N TYR A 157 -26.13 -22.78 -16.22
CA TYR A 157 -25.34 -21.84 -15.41
C TYR A 157 -25.87 -20.40 -15.44
N SER A 158 -25.41 -19.59 -14.49
CA SER A 158 -25.80 -18.18 -14.27
C SER A 158 -24.57 -17.26 -14.23
N VAL A 159 -24.76 -15.99 -13.83
CA VAL A 159 -23.67 -15.01 -13.61
C VAL A 159 -22.59 -15.51 -12.65
N THR A 160 -22.88 -16.50 -11.80
CA THR A 160 -21.96 -17.02 -10.79
C THR A 160 -20.76 -17.77 -11.38
N VAL A 161 -20.76 -18.10 -12.69
CA VAL A 161 -19.56 -18.61 -13.37
C VAL A 161 -18.42 -17.59 -13.36
N ASP A 162 -18.74 -16.31 -13.56
CA ASP A 162 -17.77 -15.22 -13.54
C ASP A 162 -17.20 -15.01 -12.13
N TYR A 163 -17.98 -15.33 -11.09
CA TYR A 163 -17.52 -15.25 -9.70
C TYR A 163 -16.43 -16.27 -9.41
N TRP A 164 -16.57 -17.50 -9.93
CA TRP A 164 -15.54 -18.52 -9.79
C TRP A 164 -14.25 -18.10 -10.51
N SER A 165 -14.37 -17.66 -11.76
CA SER A 165 -13.23 -17.19 -12.53
C SER A 165 -12.54 -15.99 -11.86
N PHE A 166 -13.31 -15.07 -11.28
CA PHE A 166 -12.75 -13.94 -10.53
C PHE A 166 -12.07 -14.38 -9.23
N GLY A 167 -12.70 -15.25 -8.44
CA GLY A 167 -12.11 -15.78 -7.21
C GLY A 167 -10.82 -16.56 -7.46
N THR A 168 -10.76 -17.35 -8.53
CA THR A 168 -9.56 -18.10 -8.91
C THR A 168 -8.42 -17.17 -9.34
N MET A 169 -8.72 -16.09 -10.08
CA MET A 169 -7.73 -15.06 -10.42
C MET A 169 -7.24 -14.29 -9.20
N VAL A 170 -8.13 -13.86 -8.29
CA VAL A 170 -7.72 -13.13 -7.07
C VAL A 170 -6.86 -14.01 -6.19
N PHE A 171 -7.20 -15.30 -6.02
CA PHE A 171 -6.34 -16.25 -5.32
C PHE A 171 -4.95 -16.33 -5.96
N GLU A 172 -4.87 -16.48 -7.29
CA GLU A 172 -3.59 -16.54 -8.00
C GLU A 172 -2.79 -15.24 -7.87
N CYS A 173 -3.45 -14.09 -7.83
CA CYS A 173 -2.81 -12.81 -7.55
C CYS A 173 -2.22 -12.74 -6.13
N ILE A 174 -2.80 -13.44 -5.16
CA ILE A 174 -2.31 -13.49 -3.78
C ILE A 174 -1.18 -14.51 -3.62
N ALA A 175 -1.32 -15.70 -4.21
CA ALA A 175 -0.44 -16.84 -3.97
C ALA A 175 0.64 -17.06 -5.05
N GLY A 176 0.47 -16.48 -6.24
CA GLY A 176 1.31 -16.74 -7.42
C GLY A 176 0.95 -18.02 -8.19
N PHE A 177 -0.05 -18.79 -7.73
CA PHE A 177 -0.53 -20.00 -8.38
C PHE A 177 -2.04 -20.21 -8.16
N ARG A 178 -2.67 -21.03 -9.00
CA ARG A 178 -4.13 -21.29 -8.96
C ARG A 178 -4.56 -22.02 -7.67
N PRO A 179 -5.79 -21.79 -7.17
CA PRO A 179 -6.27 -22.34 -5.89
C PRO A 179 -6.32 -23.85 -5.79
N PHE A 180 -6.48 -24.55 -6.92
CA PHE A 180 -6.78 -25.97 -6.91
C PHE A 180 -5.83 -26.73 -7.82
N LEU A 181 -4.97 -27.56 -7.23
CA LEU A 181 -4.16 -28.59 -7.90
C LEU A 181 -3.53 -28.11 -9.23
N HIS A 182 -2.87 -26.95 -9.18
CA HIS A 182 -2.44 -26.19 -10.37
C HIS A 182 -1.47 -26.93 -11.31
N ASN A 183 -0.83 -28.00 -10.84
CA ASN A 183 0.07 -28.87 -11.60
C ASN A 183 -0.66 -29.98 -12.37
N LEU A 184 -1.95 -30.22 -12.10
CA LEU A 184 -2.74 -31.26 -12.74
C LEU A 184 -3.55 -30.70 -13.91
N GLN A 185 -3.85 -31.58 -14.86
CA GLN A 185 -4.71 -31.25 -15.99
C GLN A 185 -6.17 -31.02 -15.52
N PRO A 186 -6.92 -30.12 -16.17
CA PRO A 186 -8.31 -29.80 -15.86
C PRO A 186 -9.22 -30.94 -15.47
N PHE A 187 -9.25 -31.96 -16.32
CA PHE A 187 -10.11 -33.12 -16.13
C PHE A 187 -9.76 -33.91 -14.86
N THR A 188 -8.47 -34.02 -14.53
CA THR A 188 -7.99 -34.79 -13.38
C THR A 188 -8.21 -34.05 -12.06
N TRP A 189 -8.01 -32.73 -12.02
CA TRP A 189 -8.24 -32.00 -10.77
C TRP A 189 -9.73 -31.83 -10.48
N HIS A 190 -10.59 -31.65 -11.50
CA HIS A 190 -12.03 -31.51 -11.32
C HIS A 190 -12.63 -32.67 -10.49
N GLU A 191 -12.28 -33.91 -10.82
CA GLU A 191 -12.72 -35.11 -10.07
C GLU A 191 -12.20 -35.12 -8.62
N LYS A 192 -10.96 -34.70 -8.41
CA LYS A 192 -10.36 -34.64 -7.06
C LYS A 192 -11.02 -33.55 -6.21
N ILE A 193 -11.30 -32.38 -6.77
CA ILE A 193 -11.81 -31.23 -6.01
C ILE A 193 -13.32 -31.18 -5.84
N LYS A 194 -14.07 -32.01 -6.58
CA LYS A 194 -15.51 -32.20 -6.36
C LYS A 194 -15.84 -32.58 -4.91
N LYS A 195 -14.88 -33.17 -4.19
CA LYS A 195 -14.96 -33.56 -2.77
C LYS A 195 -14.72 -32.41 -1.79
N LYS A 196 -14.46 -31.19 -2.27
CA LYS A 196 -14.13 -30.06 -1.40
C LYS A 196 -15.32 -29.67 -0.52
N ASP A 197 -15.04 -29.24 0.71
CA ASP A 197 -15.99 -28.50 1.53
C ASP A 197 -16.31 -27.14 0.87
N PRO A 198 -17.52 -26.59 1.05
CA PRO A 198 -17.88 -25.26 0.57
C PRO A 198 -16.86 -24.17 0.92
N LYS A 199 -16.23 -24.24 2.11
CA LYS A 199 -15.26 -23.26 2.60
C LYS A 199 -13.83 -23.50 2.15
N HIS A 200 -13.51 -24.62 1.48
CA HIS A 200 -12.16 -24.82 0.98
C HIS A 200 -11.85 -23.87 -0.18
N ILE A 201 -10.80 -23.07 -0.02
CA ILE A 201 -10.29 -22.11 -1.02
C ILE A 201 -8.98 -22.56 -1.66
N PHE A 202 -8.30 -23.54 -1.05
CA PHE A 202 -7.01 -24.03 -1.50
C PHE A 202 -6.96 -25.56 -1.46
N ALA A 203 -6.38 -26.17 -2.49
CA ALA A 203 -6.01 -27.59 -2.49
C ALA A 203 -4.65 -27.82 -3.17
N SER A 204 -3.78 -28.56 -2.48
CA SER A 204 -2.46 -28.97 -3.00
C SER A 204 -2.25 -30.48 -2.88
N GLU A 205 -1.39 -31.02 -3.73
CA GLU A 205 -0.97 -32.41 -3.69
C GLU A 205 0.32 -32.52 -2.88
N GLU A 206 0.29 -33.32 -1.81
CA GLU A 206 1.44 -33.61 -0.95
C GLU A 206 2.40 -34.60 -1.61
N MET A 207 3.58 -34.80 -1.00
CA MET A 207 4.63 -35.68 -1.51
C MET A 207 4.19 -37.14 -1.66
N ASN A 208 3.23 -37.59 -0.85
CA ASN A 208 2.65 -38.93 -0.91
C ASN A 208 1.53 -39.06 -1.97
N GLY A 209 1.22 -37.99 -2.71
CA GLY A 209 0.13 -37.93 -3.69
C GLY A 209 -1.26 -37.65 -3.09
N GLU A 210 -1.34 -37.41 -1.77
CA GLU A 210 -2.57 -37.06 -1.08
C GLU A 210 -2.95 -35.60 -1.34
N VAL A 211 -4.27 -35.33 -1.44
CA VAL A 211 -4.76 -33.96 -1.64
C VAL A 211 -5.10 -33.35 -0.29
N ARG A 212 -4.36 -32.31 0.10
CA ARG A 212 -4.68 -31.49 1.27
C ARG A 212 -5.56 -30.32 0.85
N PHE A 213 -6.72 -30.22 1.47
CA PHE A 213 -7.59 -29.05 1.35
C PHE A 213 -7.38 -28.09 2.52
N SER A 214 -7.59 -26.79 2.27
CA SER A 214 -7.46 -25.73 3.26
C SER A 214 -8.52 -24.65 3.05
N THR A 215 -9.01 -24.10 4.16
CA THR A 215 -9.84 -22.89 4.22
C THR A 215 -9.01 -21.61 4.30
N HIS A 216 -7.69 -21.74 4.46
CA HIS A 216 -6.76 -20.63 4.66
C HIS A 216 -5.87 -20.39 3.44
N LEU A 217 -5.45 -19.13 3.28
CA LEU A 217 -4.52 -18.69 2.27
C LEU A 217 -3.13 -19.32 2.49
N PRO A 218 -2.46 -19.80 1.42
CA PRO A 218 -1.11 -20.33 1.54
C PRO A 218 -0.10 -19.18 1.80
N GLN A 219 0.94 -19.48 2.58
CA GLN A 219 2.10 -18.60 2.74
C GLN A 219 3.23 -19.01 1.78
N PRO A 220 4.12 -18.07 1.37
CA PRO A 220 4.07 -16.64 1.67
C PRO A 220 3.07 -15.86 0.78
N HIS A 221 2.54 -14.74 1.29
CA HIS A 221 1.76 -13.77 0.52
C HIS A 221 1.97 -12.34 1.04
N SER A 222 1.59 -11.32 0.27
CA SER A 222 1.81 -9.92 0.64
C SER A 222 0.68 -9.23 1.42
N LEU A 223 -0.46 -9.90 1.67
CA LEU A 223 -1.57 -9.31 2.44
C LEU A 223 -1.23 -9.15 3.94
N CYS A 224 -1.61 -8.03 4.53
CA CYS A 224 -1.54 -7.78 5.95
C CYS A 224 -2.56 -8.63 6.72
N GLY A 225 -2.22 -8.98 7.96
CA GLY A 225 -3.03 -9.89 8.78
C GLY A 225 -4.48 -9.46 8.99
N LEU A 226 -4.78 -8.16 8.92
CA LEU A 226 -6.13 -7.61 9.05
C LEU A 226 -7.00 -7.84 7.80
N ILE A 227 -6.39 -8.01 6.61
CA ILE A 227 -7.10 -8.29 5.35
C ILE A 227 -7.23 -9.79 5.11
N VAL A 228 -6.35 -10.61 5.70
CA VAL A 228 -6.34 -12.07 5.47
C VAL A 228 -7.70 -12.70 5.79
N GLU A 229 -8.23 -12.49 7.00
CA GLU A 229 -9.52 -13.08 7.38
C GLU A 229 -10.69 -12.67 6.46
N PRO A 230 -10.94 -11.37 6.20
CA PRO A 230 -12.04 -10.99 5.32
C PRO A 230 -11.79 -11.43 3.87
N MET A 231 -10.54 -11.48 3.40
CA MET A 231 -10.20 -12.01 2.07
C MET A 231 -10.43 -13.52 1.97
N GLU A 232 -10.08 -14.31 2.99
CA GLU A 232 -10.39 -15.74 3.07
C GLU A 232 -11.91 -15.97 3.02
N ASN A 233 -12.67 -15.22 3.82
CA ASN A 233 -14.14 -15.27 3.82
C ASN A 233 -14.73 -14.89 2.44
N TRP A 234 -14.16 -13.89 1.77
CA TRP A 234 -14.55 -13.50 0.42
C TRP A 234 -14.28 -14.62 -0.58
N LEU A 235 -13.07 -15.19 -0.57
CA LEU A 235 -12.68 -16.30 -1.43
C LEU A 235 -13.54 -17.55 -1.21
N GLN A 236 -13.98 -17.82 0.02
CA GLN A 236 -14.90 -18.92 0.33
C GLN A 236 -16.23 -18.78 -0.42
N LEU A 237 -16.76 -17.57 -0.55
CA LEU A 237 -17.98 -17.32 -1.33
C LEU A 237 -17.76 -17.43 -2.83
N MET A 238 -16.61 -16.95 -3.32
CA MET A 238 -16.30 -16.92 -4.76
C MET A 238 -15.91 -18.30 -5.29
N LEU A 239 -15.20 -19.09 -4.48
CA LEU A 239 -14.72 -20.44 -4.79
C LEU A 239 -15.64 -21.53 -4.24
N ASN A 240 -16.91 -21.21 -3.96
CA ASN A 240 -17.88 -22.23 -3.60
C ASN A 240 -18.20 -23.10 -4.82
N TRP A 241 -18.17 -24.42 -4.65
CA TRP A 241 -18.45 -25.36 -5.74
C TRP A 241 -19.90 -25.25 -6.18
N ASP A 242 -20.84 -25.09 -5.24
CA ASP A 242 -22.27 -24.99 -5.54
C ASP A 242 -22.58 -23.64 -6.24
N PRO A 243 -23.05 -23.66 -7.51
CA PRO A 243 -23.33 -22.44 -8.26
C PRO A 243 -24.47 -21.60 -7.68
N GLN A 244 -25.38 -22.18 -6.89
CA GLN A 244 -26.49 -21.45 -6.25
C GLN A 244 -26.05 -20.73 -4.98
N GLN A 245 -25.13 -21.33 -4.22
CA GLN A 245 -24.59 -20.75 -2.98
C GLN A 245 -23.41 -19.82 -3.25
N ARG A 246 -22.75 -19.94 -4.41
CA ARG A 246 -21.64 -19.08 -4.82
C ARG A 246 -22.06 -17.61 -4.87
N GLY A 247 -21.25 -16.74 -4.27
CA GLY A 247 -21.56 -15.32 -4.10
C GLY A 247 -22.39 -15.00 -2.85
N GLY A 248 -22.86 -16.01 -2.10
CA GLY A 248 -23.51 -15.84 -0.79
C GLY A 248 -24.96 -15.35 -0.83
N GLY A 249 -25.64 -15.51 -1.97
CA GLY A 249 -27.01 -15.03 -2.19
C GLY A 249 -27.12 -13.50 -2.32
N SER A 250 -28.35 -13.02 -2.52
CA SER A 250 -28.65 -11.58 -2.54
C SER A 250 -28.93 -11.10 -1.12
N ASP A 251 -28.33 -9.98 -0.76
CA ASP A 251 -28.60 -9.32 0.51
C ASP A 251 -30.03 -8.73 0.55
N PRO A 252 -30.81 -8.93 1.62
CA PRO A 252 -32.20 -8.47 1.69
C PRO A 252 -32.37 -6.94 1.62
N GLU A 253 -31.37 -6.17 2.06
CA GLU A 253 -31.47 -4.71 2.14
C GLU A 253 -31.05 -4.05 0.83
N THR A 254 -29.92 -4.49 0.27
CA THR A 254 -29.31 -3.85 -0.91
C THR A 254 -29.65 -4.54 -2.23
N SER A 255 -30.22 -5.75 -2.19
CA SER A 255 -30.40 -6.63 -3.34
C SER A 255 -29.09 -6.94 -4.11
N ARG A 256 -27.93 -6.63 -3.52
CA ARG A 256 -26.62 -6.93 -4.10
C ARG A 256 -26.12 -8.28 -3.59
N PRO A 257 -25.35 -9.03 -4.41
CA PRO A 257 -24.71 -10.26 -3.96
C PRO A 257 -23.76 -10.01 -2.78
N ARG A 258 -23.80 -10.87 -1.76
CA ARG A 258 -23.00 -10.71 -0.53
C ARG A 258 -21.49 -10.65 -0.80
N CYS A 259 -20.99 -11.34 -1.82
CA CYS A 259 -19.58 -11.27 -2.21
C CYS A 259 -19.12 -9.84 -2.56
N PHE A 260 -19.95 -9.03 -3.22
CA PHE A 260 -19.60 -7.65 -3.53
C PHE A 260 -19.69 -6.73 -2.31
N LEU A 261 -20.59 -7.02 -1.36
CA LEU A 261 -20.63 -6.29 -0.08
C LEU A 261 -19.38 -6.53 0.77
N ILE A 262 -18.90 -7.78 0.86
CA ILE A 262 -17.65 -8.10 1.55
C ILE A 262 -16.46 -7.47 0.84
N MET A 263 -16.47 -7.47 -0.51
CA MET A 263 -15.44 -6.79 -1.30
C MET A 263 -15.38 -5.30 -0.99
N ASP A 264 -16.53 -4.62 -0.99
CA ASP A 264 -16.62 -3.20 -0.66
C ASP A 264 -16.18 -2.96 0.79
N HIS A 265 -16.53 -3.85 1.71
CA HIS A 265 -16.06 -3.76 3.10
C HIS A 265 -14.52 -3.81 3.18
N ILE A 266 -13.88 -4.78 2.51
CA ILE A 266 -12.41 -4.91 2.46
C ILE A 266 -11.78 -3.63 1.88
N LEU A 267 -12.29 -3.14 0.75
CA LEU A 267 -11.75 -1.98 0.05
C LEU A 267 -11.93 -0.66 0.82
N ASN A 268 -12.90 -0.61 1.74
CA ASN A 268 -13.17 0.56 2.58
C ASN A 268 -12.49 0.51 3.96
N LEU A 269 -11.75 -0.57 4.28
CA LEU A 269 -10.96 -0.63 5.52
C LEU A 269 -9.91 0.49 5.51
N LYS A 270 -9.77 1.18 6.64
CA LYS A 270 -8.73 2.20 6.84
C LYS A 270 -7.63 1.60 7.69
N ILE A 271 -6.61 1.05 7.04
CA ILE A 271 -5.51 0.38 7.71
C ILE A 271 -4.29 1.30 7.71
N VAL A 272 -3.66 1.46 8.87
CA VAL A 272 -2.36 2.13 8.99
C VAL A 272 -1.29 1.07 9.29
N HIS A 273 -0.20 1.11 8.53
CA HIS A 273 1.00 0.32 8.82
C HIS A 273 2.01 1.17 9.56
N ILE A 274 2.43 0.70 10.74
CA ILE A 274 3.41 1.36 11.59
C ILE A 274 4.67 0.51 11.64
N LEU A 275 5.79 1.04 11.14
CA LEU A 275 7.10 0.43 11.29
C LEU A 275 7.73 0.89 12.61
N ASN A 276 7.89 -0.03 13.55
CA ASN A 276 8.62 0.23 14.78
C ASN A 276 10.13 0.21 14.52
N MET A 277 10.76 1.38 14.55
CA MET A 277 12.18 1.54 14.25
C MET A 277 13.11 0.96 15.32
N THR A 278 12.59 0.65 16.51
CA THR A 278 13.35 -0.01 17.59
C THR A 278 13.43 -1.53 17.44
N SER A 279 12.45 -2.14 16.77
CA SER A 279 12.35 -3.61 16.64
C SER A 279 12.33 -4.12 15.20
N ALA A 280 12.26 -3.22 14.21
CA ALA A 280 12.05 -3.52 12.79
C ALA A 280 10.75 -4.29 12.48
N LYS A 281 9.76 -4.27 13.38
CA LYS A 281 8.46 -4.91 13.19
C LYS A 281 7.46 -3.94 12.57
N ILE A 282 6.67 -4.44 11.63
CA ILE A 282 5.51 -3.72 11.06
C ILE A 282 4.27 -4.18 11.82
N VAL A 283 3.57 -3.25 12.46
CA VAL A 283 2.30 -3.49 13.15
C VAL A 283 1.21 -2.73 12.40
N SER A 284 0.10 -3.41 12.10
CA SER A 284 -0.99 -2.83 11.32
C SER A 284 -2.20 -2.63 12.21
N PHE A 285 -2.84 -1.46 12.10
CA PHE A 285 -4.03 -1.14 12.89
C PHE A 285 -5.18 -0.73 11.97
N LEU A 286 -6.34 -1.33 12.21
CA LEU A 286 -7.60 -0.83 11.64
C LEU A 286 -8.01 0.43 12.40
N LEU A 287 -8.22 1.52 11.68
CA LEU A 287 -8.67 2.79 12.20
C LEU A 287 -10.19 2.92 12.11
N HIS A 288 -10.79 3.45 13.17
CA HIS A 288 -12.19 3.87 13.13
C HIS A 288 -12.30 5.32 12.64
N PRO A 289 -13.37 5.71 11.91
CA PRO A 289 -13.50 7.03 11.30
C PRO A 289 -13.32 8.22 12.27
N GLU A 290 -13.77 8.06 13.52
CA GLU A 290 -13.71 9.08 14.57
C GLU A 290 -12.60 8.83 15.61
N GLU A 291 -11.67 7.92 15.32
CA GLU A 291 -10.58 7.58 16.25
C GLU A 291 -9.58 8.73 16.39
N SER A 292 -9.29 9.13 17.63
CA SER A 292 -8.26 10.12 17.94
C SER A 292 -6.86 9.53 17.85
N LEU A 293 -5.85 10.36 17.57
CA LEU A 293 -4.46 9.91 17.58
C LEU A 293 -4.07 9.32 18.95
N HIS A 294 -4.57 9.90 20.05
CA HIS A 294 -4.28 9.40 21.39
C HIS A 294 -4.82 7.98 21.63
N SER A 295 -6.02 7.66 21.12
CA SER A 295 -6.55 6.28 21.17
C SER A 295 -5.64 5.31 20.42
N LEU A 296 -5.19 5.69 19.22
CA LEU A 296 -4.25 4.90 18.44
C LEU A 296 -2.92 4.72 19.19
N GLN A 297 -2.37 5.77 19.81
CA GLN A 297 -1.14 5.69 20.61
C GLN A 297 -1.26 4.70 21.77
N ASN A 298 -2.41 4.61 22.44
CA ASN A 298 -2.63 3.63 23.51
C ASN A 298 -2.65 2.18 22.96
N ARG A 299 -3.18 1.96 21.75
CA ARG A 299 -3.13 0.66 21.07
C ARG A 299 -1.70 0.30 20.63
N ILE A 300 -0.94 1.29 20.16
CA ILE A 300 0.49 1.13 19.84
C ILE A 300 1.27 0.78 21.11
N GLU A 301 0.98 1.42 22.24
CA GLU A 301 1.61 1.12 23.53
C GLU A 301 1.37 -0.33 23.96
N PHE A 302 0.16 -0.84 23.77
CA PHE A 302 -0.16 -2.24 24.07
C PHE A 302 0.66 -3.24 23.24
N GLU A 303 0.86 -2.97 21.95
CA GLU A 303 1.61 -3.87 21.04
C GLU A 303 3.14 -3.71 21.13
N THR A 304 3.62 -2.50 21.44
CA THR A 304 5.06 -2.16 21.36
C THR A 304 5.74 -1.98 22.72
N GLY A 305 4.97 -1.74 23.78
CA GLY A 305 5.47 -1.37 25.10
C GLY A 305 6.05 0.04 25.21
N ILE A 306 5.99 0.86 24.15
CA ILE A 306 6.46 2.24 24.17
C ILE A 306 5.34 3.12 24.71
N SER A 307 5.59 3.83 25.82
CA SER A 307 4.58 4.67 26.46
C SER A 307 4.10 5.79 25.53
N SER A 308 2.81 6.10 25.55
CA SER A 308 2.19 7.10 24.67
C SER A 308 2.92 8.46 24.65
N GLY A 309 3.51 8.91 25.77
CA GLY A 309 4.30 10.14 25.84
C GLY A 309 5.68 10.06 25.15
N ASN A 310 6.25 8.85 25.06
CA ASN A 310 7.54 8.57 24.45
C ASN A 310 7.43 8.17 22.96
N GLN A 311 6.22 7.98 22.44
CA GLN A 311 6.00 7.69 21.03
C GLN A 311 6.22 8.95 20.18
N GLU A 312 7.20 8.89 19.28
CA GLU A 312 7.35 9.85 18.18
C GLU A 312 6.98 9.17 16.86
N LEU A 313 5.84 9.56 16.29
CA LEU A 313 5.31 9.00 15.06
C LEU A 313 5.61 9.95 13.91
N LEU A 314 6.48 9.54 12.98
CA LEU A 314 6.91 10.32 11.84
C LEU A 314 6.32 9.78 10.54
N LEU A 315 5.85 10.68 9.68
CA LEU A 315 5.54 10.37 8.29
C LEU A 315 6.84 10.27 7.46
N GLU A 316 6.78 9.70 6.25
CA GLU A 316 7.90 9.68 5.29
C GLU A 316 8.52 11.06 5.01
N THR A 317 7.74 12.12 5.17
CA THR A 317 8.17 13.51 5.01
C THR A 317 8.99 14.03 6.21
N GLY A 318 9.14 13.24 7.28
CA GLY A 318 9.74 13.63 8.55
C GLY A 318 8.87 14.57 9.39
N ILE A 319 7.58 14.66 9.09
CA ILE A 319 6.60 15.41 9.88
C ILE A 319 6.09 14.51 11.00
N CYS A 320 6.12 15.02 12.23
CA CYS A 320 5.48 14.37 13.37
C CYS A 320 3.95 14.53 13.28
N LEU A 321 3.21 13.47 13.60
CA LEU A 321 1.75 13.49 13.61
C LEU A 321 1.22 14.56 14.57
N ASP A 322 0.14 15.25 14.17
CA ASP A 322 -0.47 16.31 14.97
C ASP A 322 -1.43 15.68 16.00
N PRO A 323 -1.21 15.81 17.31
CA PRO A 323 -2.10 15.26 18.34
C PRO A 323 -3.51 15.83 18.32
N ARG A 324 -3.72 16.99 17.67
CA ARG A 324 -5.03 17.65 17.56
C ARG A 324 -5.87 17.10 16.39
N LYS A 325 -5.26 16.33 15.49
CA LYS A 325 -5.93 15.72 14.34
C LYS A 325 -6.34 14.28 14.65
N PRO A 326 -7.39 13.75 14.01
CA PRO A 326 -7.77 12.34 14.14
C PRO A 326 -6.68 11.41 13.61
N ALA A 327 -6.76 10.14 13.97
CA ALA A 327 -5.85 9.09 13.52
C ALA A 327 -5.88 8.88 11.99
N SER A 328 -6.96 9.29 11.32
CA SER A 328 -7.08 9.23 9.86
C SER A 328 -6.01 10.02 9.11
N GLN A 329 -5.29 10.94 9.76
CA GLN A 329 -4.11 11.60 9.20
C GLN A 329 -2.98 10.63 8.80
N CYS A 330 -3.00 9.41 9.35
CA CYS A 330 -2.00 8.37 9.08
C CYS A 330 -2.28 7.56 7.81
N VAL A 331 -3.44 7.76 7.17
CA VAL A 331 -3.89 6.96 6.03
C VAL A 331 -4.08 7.86 4.82
N ILE A 332 -3.68 7.38 3.65
CA ILE A 332 -3.98 8.04 2.37
C ILE A 332 -5.34 7.52 1.87
N ASP A 333 -6.19 8.42 1.39
CA ASP A 333 -7.46 8.02 0.78
C ASP A 333 -7.27 7.33 -0.58
N GLY A 334 -7.94 6.18 -0.74
CA GLY A 334 -7.99 5.38 -1.97
C GLY A 334 -7.06 4.16 -1.93
N VAL A 335 -7.15 3.32 -2.96
CA VAL A 335 -6.41 2.03 -3.06
C VAL A 335 -4.91 2.21 -3.40
N ARG A 336 -4.47 3.45 -3.62
CA ARG A 336 -3.07 3.73 -3.98
C ARG A 336 -2.18 3.61 -2.76
N GLY A 337 -1.21 2.70 -2.86
CA GLY A 337 -0.08 2.65 -1.95
C GLY A 337 -0.40 2.23 -0.52
N TRP A 338 -1.42 1.36 -0.35
CA TRP A 338 -1.77 0.77 0.94
C TRP A 338 -0.55 0.19 1.66
N ASP A 339 0.30 -0.52 0.93
CA ASP A 339 1.53 -1.12 1.44
C ASP A 339 2.78 -0.22 1.37
N THR A 340 2.68 0.96 0.77
CA THR A 340 3.82 1.89 0.59
C THR A 340 3.81 3.02 1.61
N TYR A 341 2.64 3.56 1.95
CA TYR A 341 2.58 4.62 2.94
C TYR A 341 2.66 4.04 4.35
N MET A 342 3.72 4.40 5.07
CA MET A 342 3.97 3.92 6.42
C MET A 342 4.21 5.07 7.38
N VAL A 343 3.81 4.86 8.63
CA VAL A 343 4.21 5.71 9.76
C VAL A 343 5.38 5.04 10.49
N TYR A 344 6.42 5.81 10.79
CA TYR A 344 7.60 5.32 11.49
C TYR A 344 7.51 5.68 12.96
N LEU A 345 7.54 4.68 13.83
CA LEU A 345 7.51 4.84 15.27
C LEU A 345 8.93 4.85 15.83
N PHE A 346 9.25 5.93 16.54
CA PHE A 346 10.48 6.13 17.29
C PHE A 346 10.16 6.24 18.80
N ASP A 347 11.09 5.76 19.62
CA ASP A 347 11.03 5.84 21.07
C ASP A 347 11.93 6.96 21.57
N LYS A 348 11.34 8.01 22.18
CA LYS A 348 12.05 9.16 22.72
C LYS A 348 12.87 8.83 23.97
N SER A 349 12.56 7.72 24.66
CA SER A 349 13.29 7.33 25.88
C SER A 349 14.65 6.71 25.58
N LYS A 350 14.88 6.29 24.33
CA LYS A 350 16.10 5.63 23.88
C LYS A 350 16.92 6.53 22.96
N THR A 351 18.21 6.64 23.26
CA THR A 351 19.17 7.41 22.45
C THR A 351 19.86 6.56 21.38
N VAL A 352 19.94 5.25 21.58
CA VAL A 352 20.49 4.26 20.64
C VAL A 352 19.55 3.05 20.60
N TYR A 353 19.34 2.49 19.41
CA TYR A 353 18.53 1.30 19.22
C TYR A 353 19.42 0.09 19.03
N ASP A 354 19.50 -0.74 20.06
CA ASP A 354 20.22 -2.01 20.03
C ASP A 354 19.25 -3.16 19.76
N GLY A 355 19.72 -4.15 19.00
CA GLY A 355 18.93 -5.35 18.64
C GLY A 355 18.58 -6.23 19.86
N PRO A 356 17.85 -7.33 19.64
CA PRO A 356 17.64 -7.99 18.34
C PRO A 356 16.50 -7.36 17.53
N PHE A 357 16.78 -7.10 16.25
CA PHE A 357 15.77 -6.70 15.28
C PHE A 357 15.04 -7.94 14.75
N ALA A 358 13.74 -7.84 14.48
CA ALA A 358 13.01 -8.91 13.85
C ALA A 358 13.49 -9.09 12.41
N SER A 359 13.86 -10.32 12.03
CA SER A 359 14.11 -10.70 10.65
C SER A 359 12.99 -11.58 10.13
N ARG A 360 12.82 -11.63 8.81
CA ARG A 360 11.96 -12.62 8.16
C ARG A 360 12.43 -14.02 8.52
N SER A 361 11.50 -14.94 8.77
CA SER A 361 11.80 -16.35 8.89
C SER A 361 11.77 -17.01 7.51
N LEU A 362 12.73 -17.89 7.25
CA LEU A 362 12.67 -18.79 6.11
C LEU A 362 11.51 -19.77 6.29
N SER A 363 10.80 -20.10 5.21
CA SER A 363 9.83 -21.20 5.22
C SER A 363 10.56 -22.53 5.45
N ASP A 364 9.85 -23.54 5.96
CA ASP A 364 10.43 -24.88 6.15
C ASP A 364 10.99 -25.46 4.83
N CYS A 365 10.32 -25.14 3.71
CA CYS A 365 10.73 -25.53 2.37
C CYS A 365 12.08 -24.91 1.98
N VAL A 366 12.28 -23.62 2.25
CA VAL A 366 13.54 -22.93 1.97
C VAL A 366 14.63 -23.32 2.97
N ASN A 367 14.28 -23.52 4.25
CA ASN A 367 15.23 -24.01 5.26
C ASN A 367 15.83 -25.36 4.85
N TYR A 368 15.04 -26.23 4.23
CA TYR A 368 15.51 -27.54 3.79
C TYR A 368 16.63 -27.46 2.74
N ILE A 369 16.52 -26.55 1.75
CA ILE A 369 17.58 -26.35 0.74
C ILE A 369 18.80 -25.59 1.27
N VAL A 370 18.61 -24.76 2.31
CA VAL A 370 19.72 -24.06 2.98
C VAL A 370 20.53 -25.04 3.83
N GLN A 371 19.86 -26.02 4.45
CA GLN A 371 20.52 -27.07 5.24
C GLN A 371 21.19 -28.12 4.37
N ASP A 372 20.58 -28.54 3.25
CA ASP A 372 21.15 -29.47 2.28
C ASP A 372 21.21 -28.86 0.87
N SER A 373 22.32 -28.19 0.58
CA SER A 373 22.55 -27.49 -0.70
C SER A 373 22.71 -28.41 -1.94
N LYS A 374 22.88 -29.72 -1.76
CA LYS A 374 23.14 -30.67 -2.88
C LYS A 374 21.97 -31.61 -3.16
N ILE A 375 20.88 -31.45 -2.44
CA ILE A 375 19.71 -32.30 -2.56
C ILE A 375 19.11 -32.26 -3.97
N GLN A 376 18.68 -33.42 -4.45
CA GLN A 376 18.00 -33.57 -5.74
C GLN A 376 16.50 -33.57 -5.50
N LEU A 377 15.81 -32.50 -5.90
CA LEU A 377 14.36 -32.39 -5.81
C LEU A 377 13.73 -32.40 -7.22
N PRO A 378 12.51 -32.92 -7.38
CA PRO A 378 11.75 -32.80 -8.63
C PRO A 378 11.55 -31.33 -9.04
N ILE A 379 11.55 -31.06 -10.34
CA ILE A 379 11.41 -29.69 -10.88
C ILE A 379 10.14 -28.98 -10.40
N SER A 380 9.04 -29.71 -10.20
CA SER A 380 7.78 -29.17 -9.66
C SER A 380 7.96 -28.60 -8.25
N GLN A 381 8.78 -29.25 -7.42
CA GLN A 381 9.10 -28.78 -6.07
C GLN A 381 10.13 -27.66 -6.11
N LEU A 382 11.19 -27.81 -6.92
CA LEU A 382 12.20 -26.76 -7.10
C LEU A 382 11.57 -25.43 -7.50
N ARG A 383 10.59 -25.44 -8.41
CA ARG A 383 9.87 -24.21 -8.80
C ARG A 383 9.26 -23.48 -7.60
N LYS A 384 8.68 -24.19 -6.63
CA LYS A 384 8.09 -23.60 -5.43
C LYS A 384 9.19 -23.12 -4.47
N VAL A 385 10.14 -23.97 -4.14
CA VAL A 385 11.19 -23.65 -3.15
C VAL A 385 12.05 -22.47 -3.63
N TRP A 386 12.43 -22.46 -4.91
CA TRP A 386 13.21 -21.36 -5.48
C TRP A 386 12.40 -20.07 -5.60
N ALA A 387 11.09 -20.15 -5.91
CA ALA A 387 10.23 -18.98 -5.89
C ALA A 387 10.17 -18.37 -4.47
N GLU A 388 9.96 -19.18 -3.44
CA GLU A 388 9.94 -18.71 -2.04
C GLU A 388 11.30 -18.16 -1.60
N ALA A 389 12.42 -18.75 -2.05
CA ALA A 389 13.76 -18.25 -1.77
C ALA A 389 14.01 -16.88 -2.43
N VAL A 390 13.64 -16.72 -3.71
CA VAL A 390 13.72 -15.44 -4.42
C VAL A 390 12.83 -14.39 -3.76
N HIS A 391 11.59 -14.76 -3.40
CA HIS A 391 10.68 -13.89 -2.67
C HIS A 391 11.26 -13.45 -1.31
N TYR A 392 11.92 -14.35 -0.59
CA TYR A 392 12.61 -14.01 0.66
C TYR A 392 13.72 -12.96 0.45
N VAL A 393 14.57 -13.14 -0.57
CA VAL A 393 15.65 -12.19 -0.90
C VAL A 393 15.07 -10.82 -1.29
N ILE A 394 14.06 -10.79 -2.16
CA ILE A 394 13.34 -9.55 -2.51
C ILE A 394 12.74 -8.91 -1.25
N GLY A 395 12.15 -9.70 -0.38
CA GLY A 395 11.59 -9.25 0.89
C GLY A 395 12.62 -8.57 1.80
N LEU A 396 13.84 -9.10 1.89
CA LEU A 396 14.95 -8.47 2.63
C LEU A 396 15.31 -7.10 2.05
N LYS A 397 15.39 -7.00 0.70
CA LYS A 397 15.64 -5.73 0.01
C LYS A 397 14.57 -4.69 0.26
N GLU A 398 13.30 -5.11 0.27
CA GLU A 398 12.18 -4.22 0.59
C GLU A 398 12.20 -3.79 2.05
N ASP A 399 12.46 -4.70 2.99
CA ASP A 399 12.54 -4.38 4.42
C ASP A 399 13.67 -3.38 4.71
N TYR A 400 14.84 -3.57 4.07
CA TYR A 400 15.92 -2.60 4.13
C TYR A 400 15.49 -1.23 3.60
N SER A 401 14.79 -1.20 2.47
CA SER A 401 14.29 0.04 1.88
C SER A 401 13.31 0.76 2.83
N ARG A 402 12.43 0.04 3.51
CA ARG A 402 11.50 0.59 4.52
C ARG A 402 12.25 1.16 5.73
N LEU A 403 13.24 0.44 6.27
CA LEU A 403 14.08 0.91 7.38
C LEU A 403 14.87 2.16 6.99
N PHE A 404 15.42 2.18 5.78
CA PHE A 404 16.13 3.33 5.25
C PHE A 404 15.23 4.56 5.10
N GLN A 405 13.99 4.37 4.63
CA GLN A 405 13.00 5.46 4.58
C GLN A 405 12.67 5.99 5.99
N GLY A 406 12.60 5.12 7.00
CA GLY A 406 12.45 5.53 8.40
C GLY A 406 13.61 6.39 8.89
N GLN A 407 14.86 5.98 8.62
CA GLN A 407 16.04 6.81 8.91
C GLN A 407 15.97 8.17 8.19
N ARG A 408 15.56 8.18 6.92
CA ARG A 408 15.39 9.42 6.13
C ARG A 408 14.32 10.33 6.76
N ALA A 409 13.20 9.78 7.21
CA ALA A 409 12.15 10.53 7.91
C ALA A 409 12.68 11.16 9.22
N ALA A 410 13.44 10.41 10.02
CA ALA A 410 14.09 10.94 11.21
C ALA A 410 15.09 12.06 10.89
N MET A 411 15.90 11.90 9.84
CA MET A 411 16.83 12.94 9.37
C MET A 411 16.08 14.22 8.95
N LEU A 412 14.97 14.08 8.22
CA LEU A 412 14.13 15.22 7.84
C LEU A 412 13.51 15.92 9.07
N SER A 413 13.10 15.16 10.09
CA SER A 413 12.63 15.71 11.36
C SER A 413 13.74 16.49 12.08
N LEU A 414 14.94 15.89 12.19
CA LEU A 414 16.11 16.53 12.80
C LEU A 414 16.50 17.84 12.08
N LEU A 415 16.49 17.86 10.75
CA LEU A 415 16.76 19.07 9.97
C LEU A 415 15.74 20.18 10.23
N ARG A 416 14.46 19.83 10.45
CA ARG A 416 13.43 20.81 10.84
C ARG A 416 13.66 21.36 12.24
N TYR A 417 13.99 20.49 13.21
CA TYR A 417 14.33 20.94 14.55
C TYR A 417 15.55 21.86 14.54
N ASN A 418 16.60 21.51 13.80
CA ASN A 418 17.79 22.34 13.61
C ASN A 418 17.42 23.70 13.01
N ALA A 419 16.62 23.74 11.94
CA ALA A 419 16.18 25.00 11.32
C ALA A 419 15.39 25.89 12.31
N ASN A 420 14.51 25.29 13.13
CA ASN A 420 13.78 26.01 14.17
C ASN A 420 14.71 26.53 15.27
N LEU A 421 15.69 25.72 15.70
CA LEU A 421 16.69 26.12 16.69
C LEU A 421 17.54 27.29 16.19
N ILE A 422 17.99 27.26 14.93
CA ILE A 422 18.71 28.37 14.30
C ILE A 422 17.84 29.63 14.23
N LYS A 423 16.55 29.50 13.91
CA LYS A 423 15.63 30.64 13.92
C LYS A 423 15.51 31.26 15.31
N MET A 424 15.38 30.43 16.36
CA MET A 424 15.35 30.90 17.75
C MET A 424 16.67 31.53 18.17
N LYS A 425 17.81 30.94 17.77
CA LYS A 425 19.16 31.49 17.98
C LYS A 425 19.29 32.90 17.41
N ASN A 426 18.87 33.10 16.15
CA ASN A 426 18.93 34.41 15.50
C ASN A 426 18.08 35.46 16.24
N ASN A 427 16.90 35.06 16.71
CA ASN A 427 16.05 35.93 17.53
C ASN A 427 16.69 36.25 18.89
N MET A 428 17.30 35.26 19.55
CA MET A 428 18.00 35.41 20.82
C MET A 428 19.19 36.37 20.69
N VAL A 429 20.02 36.20 19.66
CA VAL A 429 21.14 37.10 19.37
C VAL A 429 20.66 38.52 19.10
N SER A 430 19.60 38.68 18.29
CA SER A 430 19.01 40.00 18.04
C SER A 430 18.46 40.65 19.30
N ALA A 431 17.77 39.89 20.17
CA ALA A 431 17.23 40.39 21.43
C ALA A 431 18.35 40.79 22.41
N SER A 432 19.43 40.01 22.48
CA SER A 432 20.61 40.33 23.29
C SER A 432 21.30 41.61 22.81
N GLN A 433 21.49 41.78 21.49
CA GLN A 433 22.04 43.02 20.94
C GLN A 433 21.18 44.25 21.26
N GLN A 434 19.86 44.13 21.20
CA GLN A 434 18.95 45.20 21.60
C GLN A 434 19.04 45.52 23.10
N LEU A 435 19.15 44.49 23.95
CA LEU A 435 19.33 44.66 25.38
C LEU A 435 20.64 45.38 25.68
N LYS A 436 21.75 44.95 25.05
CA LYS A 436 23.06 45.58 25.16
C LYS A 436 23.01 47.06 24.80
N ALA A 437 22.43 47.41 23.66
CA ALA A 437 22.31 48.80 23.22
C ALA A 437 21.47 49.65 24.20
N LYS A 438 20.38 49.08 24.75
CA LYS A 438 19.55 49.77 25.74
C LYS A 438 20.26 49.94 27.08
N LEU A 439 21.02 48.94 27.53
CA LEU A 439 21.82 49.02 28.75
C LEU A 439 22.94 50.04 28.62
N GLU A 440 23.66 50.06 27.50
CA GLU A 440 24.70 51.05 27.22
C GLU A 440 24.14 52.48 27.23
N PHE A 441 23.01 52.70 26.55
CA PHE A 441 22.30 53.98 26.57
C PHE A 441 21.84 54.36 27.99
N PHE A 442 21.29 53.41 28.74
CA PHE A 442 20.85 53.63 30.13
C PHE A 442 22.01 53.96 31.06
N HIS A 443 23.12 53.23 30.97
CA HIS A 443 24.33 53.48 31.76
C HIS A 443 24.91 54.86 31.48
N GLN A 444 24.90 55.30 30.21
CA GLN A 444 25.33 56.65 29.86
C GLN A 444 24.37 57.71 30.42
N SER A 445 23.05 57.48 30.36
CA SER A 445 22.04 58.38 30.91
C SER A 445 22.15 58.51 32.43
N ILE A 446 22.15 57.39 33.17
CA ILE A 446 22.16 57.39 34.63
C ILE A 446 23.46 57.99 35.18
N ARG A 447 24.59 57.76 34.51
CA ARG A 447 25.88 58.34 34.89
C ARG A 447 25.90 59.86 34.69
N LEU A 448 25.35 60.35 33.58
CA LEU A 448 25.20 61.79 33.35
C LEU A 448 24.30 62.44 34.41
N ASP A 449 23.17 61.81 34.74
CA ASP A 449 22.25 62.29 35.76
C ASP A 449 22.92 62.34 37.14
N LEU A 450 23.67 61.29 37.51
CA LEU A 450 24.43 61.22 38.77
C LEU A 450 25.54 62.27 38.85
N GLU A 451 26.28 62.49 37.75
CA GLU A 451 27.36 63.50 37.68
C GLU A 451 26.80 64.93 37.81
N LYS A 452 25.77 65.26 37.03
CA LYS A 452 25.10 66.58 37.11
C LYS A 452 24.42 66.82 38.44
N TYR A 453 23.85 65.78 39.04
CA TYR A 453 23.28 65.88 40.38
C TYR A 453 24.36 66.16 41.44
N SER A 454 25.53 65.52 41.35
CA SER A 454 26.67 65.77 42.23
C SER A 454 27.16 67.23 42.14
N ASP A 455 27.26 67.79 40.93
CA ASP A 455 27.70 69.18 40.70
C ASP A 455 26.78 70.21 41.38
N GLN A 456 25.45 69.99 41.32
CA GLN A 456 24.48 70.93 41.87
C GLN A 456 24.20 70.74 43.37
N MET A 457 24.70 69.67 44.00
CA MET A 457 24.37 69.34 45.40
C MET A 457 24.71 70.47 46.39
N ALA A 458 25.70 71.31 46.09
CA ALA A 458 26.12 72.41 46.94
C ALA A 458 25.25 73.68 46.81
N TYR A 459 24.55 73.88 45.69
CA TYR A 459 23.89 75.15 45.34
C TYR A 459 22.46 75.00 44.78
N GLY A 460 21.96 73.78 44.56
CA GLY A 460 20.69 73.47 43.92
C GLY A 460 19.78 72.54 44.75
N ILE A 461 18.91 71.79 44.07
CA ILE A 461 17.96 70.85 44.71
C ILE A 461 18.68 69.55 45.09
N SER A 462 18.65 69.18 46.37
CA SER A 462 19.21 67.92 46.88
C SER A 462 18.12 67.00 47.46
N SER A 463 18.20 65.71 47.13
CA SER A 463 17.36 64.62 47.64
C SER A 463 18.16 63.32 47.77
N GLU A 464 18.47 62.95 49.00
CA GLU A 464 19.20 61.70 49.31
C GLU A 464 18.43 60.44 48.90
N LYS A 465 17.09 60.50 48.94
CA LYS A 465 16.20 59.42 48.51
C LYS A 465 16.30 59.14 47.00
N MET A 466 16.37 60.19 46.17
CA MET A 466 16.56 60.03 44.73
C MET A 466 17.95 59.49 44.40
N LEU A 467 19.00 60.00 45.06
CA LEU A 467 20.37 59.51 44.86
C LEU A 467 20.49 58.01 45.12
N LYS A 468 19.88 57.53 46.21
CA LYS A 468 19.86 56.09 46.53
C LYS A 468 19.11 55.29 45.45
N ALA A 469 17.94 55.77 45.02
CA ALA A 469 17.16 55.10 43.99
C ALA A 469 17.90 55.01 42.64
N TRP A 470 18.61 56.06 42.22
CA TRP A 470 19.38 56.06 40.97
C TRP A 470 20.59 55.13 41.04
N LYS A 471 21.30 55.07 42.18
CA LYS A 471 22.36 54.09 42.39
C LYS A 471 21.85 52.65 42.36
N GLU A 472 20.68 52.38 42.97
CA GLU A 472 20.04 51.07 42.88
C GLU A 472 19.64 50.71 41.43
N MET A 473 19.26 51.69 40.60
CA MET A 473 18.96 51.45 39.19
C MET A 473 20.22 51.14 38.36
N GLU A 474 21.33 51.82 38.62
CA GLU A 474 22.63 51.56 37.99
C GLU A 474 23.14 50.15 38.33
N GLU A 475 23.01 49.73 39.58
CA GLU A 475 23.40 48.40 40.05
C GLU A 475 22.52 47.30 39.41
N LYS A 476 21.20 47.53 39.32
CA LYS A 476 20.27 46.60 38.63
C LYS A 476 20.60 46.43 37.15
N ALA A 477 20.91 47.53 36.45
CA ALA A 477 21.32 47.46 35.04
C ALA A 477 22.60 46.63 34.86
N SER A 478 23.57 46.77 35.79
CA SER A 478 24.82 46.01 35.80
C SER A 478 24.59 44.50 36.02
N LEU A 479 23.62 44.12 36.86
CA LEU A 479 23.22 42.72 37.04
C LEU A 479 22.55 42.15 35.79
N CYS A 480 21.72 42.94 35.10
CA CYS A 480 21.08 42.51 33.86
C CYS A 480 22.09 42.28 32.72
N ALA A 481 23.24 42.97 32.73
CA ALA A 481 24.31 42.73 31.77
C ALA A 481 24.91 41.31 31.87
N GLN A 482 24.76 40.59 32.99
CA GLN A 482 25.18 39.19 33.07
C GLN A 482 24.30 38.25 32.24
N ALA A 483 23.04 38.63 31.94
CA ALA A 483 22.18 37.91 31.02
C ALA A 483 22.56 38.13 29.54
N GLU A 484 23.56 38.99 29.27
CA GLU A 484 24.10 39.25 27.93
C GLU A 484 25.01 38.11 27.43
N ASP A 485 25.57 37.30 28.34
CA ASP A 485 26.52 36.24 28.00
C ASP A 485 25.83 35.00 27.40
N ILE A 486 25.34 35.19 26.17
CA ILE A 486 24.77 34.14 25.31
C ILE A 486 25.81 33.57 24.34
N GLY A 487 27.08 34.01 24.43
CA GLY A 487 28.15 33.58 23.53
C GLY A 487 28.35 32.07 23.56
N TYR A 488 28.29 31.47 24.75
CA TYR A 488 28.40 30.02 24.90
C TYR A 488 27.27 29.25 24.18
N LEU A 489 26.03 29.76 24.21
CA LEU A 489 24.90 29.13 23.52
C LEU A 489 25.04 29.28 22.02
N ASP A 490 25.48 30.44 21.53
CA ASP A 490 25.71 30.66 20.10
C ASP A 490 26.76 29.70 19.55
N GLU A 491 27.89 29.56 20.24
CA GLU A 491 28.97 28.63 19.88
C GLU A 491 28.49 27.17 19.91
N GLN A 492 27.81 26.73 20.98
CA GLN A 492 27.30 25.36 21.09
C GLN A 492 26.25 25.03 20.02
N ILE A 493 25.32 25.95 19.73
CA ILE A 493 24.31 25.76 18.69
C ILE A 493 24.97 25.69 17.31
N MET A 494 26.00 26.49 17.04
CA MET A 494 26.74 26.44 15.77
C MET A 494 27.59 25.18 15.62
N ALA A 495 28.20 24.70 16.71
CA ALA A 495 28.90 23.42 16.72
C ALA A 495 27.94 22.27 16.39
N LEU A 496 26.81 22.18 17.09
CA LEU A 496 25.78 21.16 16.83
C LEU A 496 25.20 21.27 15.41
N HIS A 497 24.96 22.48 14.92
CA HIS A 497 24.50 22.70 13.55
C HIS A 497 25.47 22.11 12.52
N THR A 498 26.78 22.33 12.73
CA THR A 498 27.84 21.82 11.86
C THR A 498 27.86 20.30 11.87
N GLU A 499 27.80 19.67 13.06
CA GLU A 499 27.73 18.21 13.20
C GLU A 499 26.52 17.61 12.46
N ILE A 500 25.33 18.22 12.58
CA ILE A 500 24.13 17.77 11.88
C ILE A 500 24.29 17.84 10.36
N VAL A 501 24.90 18.92 9.84
CA VAL A 501 25.14 19.09 8.40
C VAL A 501 26.18 18.09 7.89
N GLU A 502 27.18 17.72 8.70
CA GLU A 502 28.15 16.69 8.35
C GLU A 502 27.53 15.29 8.33
N LEU A 503 26.67 14.96 9.28
CA LEU A 503 25.93 13.69 9.31
C LEU A 503 25.11 13.47 8.04
N GLN A 504 24.55 14.54 7.46
CA GLN A 504 23.81 14.48 6.20
C GLN A 504 24.67 14.02 5.01
N LYS A 505 25.99 14.28 5.04
CA LYS A 505 26.92 13.94 3.95
C LYS A 505 27.39 12.48 4.00
N SER A 506 27.03 11.72 5.03
CA SER A 506 27.48 10.33 5.19
C SER A 506 26.95 9.41 4.06
N PRO A 507 27.82 8.76 3.26
CA PRO A 507 27.41 7.96 2.10
C PRO A 507 26.96 6.53 2.45
N TYR A 508 26.97 6.16 3.75
CA TYR A 508 26.89 4.77 4.19
C TYR A 508 25.62 4.05 3.72
N ALA A 509 24.46 4.71 3.73
CA ALA A 509 23.21 4.04 3.42
C ALA A 509 22.99 3.82 1.92
N ARG A 510 23.39 4.77 1.06
CA ARG A 510 23.16 4.67 -0.39
C ARG A 510 23.99 3.57 -1.05
N ARG A 511 25.24 3.38 -0.59
CA ARG A 511 26.15 2.35 -1.13
C ARG A 511 25.75 0.93 -0.74
N GLN A 512 25.17 0.72 0.44
CA GLN A 512 24.78 -0.62 0.91
C GLN A 512 23.47 -1.11 0.27
N GLY A 513 22.54 -0.20 -0.04
CA GLY A 513 21.31 -0.56 -0.77
C GLY A 513 21.58 -1.12 -2.17
N GLU A 514 22.56 -0.58 -2.90
CA GLU A 514 22.93 -1.06 -4.25
C GLU A 514 23.48 -2.50 -4.23
N VAL A 515 24.24 -2.86 -3.18
CA VAL A 515 24.74 -4.24 -3.01
C VAL A 515 23.58 -5.21 -2.77
N MET A 516 22.61 -4.82 -1.94
CA MET A 516 21.42 -5.64 -1.67
C MET A 516 20.48 -5.72 -2.86
N GLU A 517 20.43 -4.70 -3.72
CA GLU A 517 19.67 -4.72 -4.97
C GLU A 517 20.35 -5.57 -6.06
N SER A 518 21.67 -5.76 -5.98
CA SER A 518 22.41 -6.64 -6.88
C SER A 518 22.30 -8.13 -6.50
N LEU A 519 21.98 -8.44 -5.24
CA LEU A 519 21.72 -9.79 -4.75
C LEU A 519 20.28 -10.20 -5.05
#